data_AF-A0A953A3A5-F1
#
_entry.id   AF-A0A953A3A5-F1
#
_cell.length_a   1.000
_cell.length_b   1.000
_cell.length_c   1.000
_cell.angle_alpha   90.00
_cell.angle_beta   90.00
_cell.angle_gamma   90.00
#
_symmetry.space_group_name_H-M   'P 1'
#
loop_
_entity.id
_entity.type
_entity.pdbx_description
1 polymer ?
#
loop_
_entity_poly.entity_id
_entity_poly.type
_entity_poly.pdbx_seq_one_letter_code
_entity_poly.pdbx_strand_id
1 'polypeptide(L)'
;MKTLPAPHVLMRQWLHDPQAITVAAFAVSALFLVIAGWLIQRNLRHNEPGLRLPLALPFALAISASGLFGAIRLPSPWGYGVGAVLCALAGGLFYYADHRRYVRDPAGKVVADRWQIVLAFAGFRWTRDKANRHFFFSGDTGSGKTSGMNGLLADLMRRNPTLGGVVMANKGDEWFYLEWLAKKYGREHDIIRLRPRLVGEPGKAIHRLNVTGDARLPFTTRARILVDTAAALNPKDEKGFFKVKGAAHIGRAFELLADIGRPTTATNAYDLLTSERELKAALEKLTELEPTERRIRLAETLEQTYLKHEAKEQRAGEIGTSQNYLEYLGTAEIAEIFSSNEPDTCTMADVDKGKIFCIDVPQDYTTERQYVFTVIKLLLYRHALRRYALPPWEKYALNQLVYVGDEFQNAITASHDGTSDFNVIDRLRDCMLMLVVSAQAFESLIPPQTKEQAEVLALNLKNLVMYRAASEADALRCANALGKHWVERATRTVHLDHTAHTYQRVEEYRIKPHEFRSLPDHTAVVRHCTNGFKKVSLRPS
;
A
#
# COMPACT_ATOMS: atom_id res chain seq x y z
N MET A 1 3.75 -58.86 12.66
CA MET A 1 3.25 -57.61 13.30
C MET A 1 2.19 -57.98 14.32
N LYS A 2 2.38 -57.68 15.61
CA LYS A 2 1.34 -57.92 16.62
C LYS A 2 0.17 -56.97 16.33
N THR A 3 -1.00 -57.52 16.07
CA THR A 3 -2.24 -56.78 15.90
C THR A 3 -2.54 -56.03 17.19
N LEU A 4 -2.67 -54.70 17.11
CA LEU A 4 -3.09 -53.89 18.23
C LEU A 4 -4.48 -54.36 18.71
N PRO A 5 -4.74 -54.44 20.03
CA PRO A 5 -6.05 -54.84 20.53
C PRO A 5 -7.14 -53.87 20.04
N ALA A 6 -8.38 -54.37 19.99
CA ALA A 6 -9.51 -53.55 19.61
C ALA A 6 -9.65 -52.31 20.54
N PRO A 7 -10.07 -51.13 20.03
CA PRO A 7 -10.06 -49.87 20.78
C PRO A 7 -10.77 -49.92 22.14
N HIS A 8 -11.84 -50.71 22.25
CA HIS A 8 -12.61 -50.88 23.49
C HIS A 8 -11.83 -51.62 24.59
N VAL A 9 -10.90 -52.52 24.22
CA VAL A 9 -10.04 -53.26 25.16
C VAL A 9 -8.94 -52.35 25.68
N LEU A 10 -8.32 -51.55 24.80
CA LEU A 10 -7.32 -50.54 25.18
C LEU A 10 -7.91 -49.49 26.12
N MET A 11 -9.14 -49.05 25.86
CA MET A 11 -9.82 -48.05 26.71
C MET A 11 -10.16 -48.61 28.09
N ARG A 12 -10.60 -49.87 28.20
CA ARG A 12 -10.81 -50.53 29.51
C ARG A 12 -9.51 -50.72 30.27
N GLN A 13 -8.45 -51.19 29.62
CA GLN A 13 -7.14 -51.37 30.25
C GLN A 13 -6.58 -50.04 30.77
N TRP A 14 -6.75 -48.96 30.01
CA TRP A 14 -6.36 -47.61 30.43
C TRP A 14 -7.18 -47.12 31.63
N LEU A 15 -8.50 -47.31 31.65
CA LEU A 15 -9.34 -46.92 32.79
C LEU A 15 -9.03 -47.69 34.09
N HIS A 16 -8.40 -48.86 34.00
CA HIS A 16 -7.98 -49.65 35.16
C HIS A 16 -6.58 -49.30 35.69
N ASP A 17 -5.80 -48.48 34.97
CA ASP A 17 -4.50 -48.01 35.44
C ASP A 17 -4.68 -46.82 36.42
N PRO A 18 -4.22 -46.91 37.68
CA PRO A 18 -4.31 -45.81 38.64
C PRO A 18 -3.58 -44.53 38.19
N GLN A 19 -2.64 -44.62 37.24
CA GLN A 19 -1.95 -43.47 36.65
C GLN A 19 -2.70 -42.84 35.48
N ALA A 20 -3.73 -43.48 34.93
CA ALA A 20 -4.45 -42.97 33.76
C ALA A 20 -5.11 -41.61 34.02
N ILE A 21 -5.64 -41.39 35.22
CA ILE A 21 -6.24 -40.09 35.62
C ILE A 21 -5.17 -39.00 35.69
N THR A 22 -4.00 -39.31 36.25
CA THR A 22 -2.85 -38.38 36.31
C THR A 22 -2.36 -38.03 34.91
N VAL A 23 -2.22 -39.02 34.04
CA VAL A 23 -1.83 -38.84 32.63
C VAL A 23 -2.87 -38.00 31.88
N ALA A 24 -4.16 -38.27 32.08
CA ALA A 24 -5.24 -37.50 31.47
C ALA A 24 -5.22 -36.04 31.90
N ALA A 25 -5.00 -35.77 33.19
CA ALA A 25 -4.91 -34.41 33.72
C ALA A 25 -3.75 -33.62 33.08
N PHE A 26 -2.56 -34.21 32.99
CA PHE A 26 -1.44 -33.58 32.31
C PHE A 26 -1.64 -33.46 30.79
N ALA A 27 -2.30 -34.42 30.15
CA ALA A 27 -2.63 -34.33 28.73
C ALA A 27 -3.56 -33.15 28.42
N VAL A 28 -4.56 -32.90 29.27
CA VAL A 28 -5.43 -31.72 29.16
C VAL A 28 -4.61 -30.43 29.33
N SER A 29 -3.79 -30.34 30.38
CA SER A 29 -2.91 -29.17 30.60
C SER A 29 -1.99 -28.92 29.40
N ALA A 30 -1.38 -29.98 28.86
CA ALA A 30 -0.50 -29.91 27.70
C ALA A 30 -1.24 -29.43 26.44
N LEU A 31 -2.46 -29.92 26.19
CA LEU A 31 -3.28 -29.48 25.07
C LEU A 31 -3.56 -27.96 25.12
N PHE A 32 -3.99 -27.46 26.28
CA PHE A 32 -4.25 -26.02 26.45
C PHE A 32 -2.96 -25.19 26.35
N LEU A 33 -1.82 -25.68 26.86
CA LEU A 33 -0.52 -25.03 26.69
C LEU A 33 -0.09 -24.98 25.22
N VAL A 34 -0.29 -26.04 24.45
CA VAL A 34 0.03 -26.06 23.01
C VAL A 34 -0.83 -25.07 22.23
N ILE A 35 -2.13 -25.03 22.51
CA ILE A 35 -3.04 -24.08 21.85
C ILE A 35 -2.69 -22.64 22.25
N ALA A 36 -2.45 -22.37 23.54
CA ALA A 36 -2.05 -21.05 24.01
C ALA A 36 -0.69 -20.63 23.42
N GLY A 37 0.28 -21.55 23.39
CA GLY A 37 1.59 -21.34 22.78
C GLY A 37 1.49 -21.01 21.29
N TRP A 38 0.62 -21.71 20.55
CA TRP A 38 0.34 -21.40 19.14
C TRP A 38 -0.29 -20.00 18.97
N LEU A 39 -1.24 -19.64 19.82
CA LEU A 39 -1.87 -18.32 19.82
C LEU A 39 -0.89 -17.20 20.19
N ILE A 40 0.01 -17.43 21.16
CA ILE A 40 1.08 -16.50 21.54
C ILE A 40 2.11 -16.38 20.42
N GLN A 41 2.49 -17.49 19.78
CA GLN A 41 3.39 -17.46 18.63
C GLN A 41 2.80 -16.65 17.49
N ARG A 42 1.47 -16.74 17.28
CA ARG A 42 0.74 -15.91 16.32
C ARG A 42 0.78 -14.42 16.69
N ASN A 43 0.62 -14.07 17.97
CA ASN A 43 0.79 -12.71 18.48
C ASN A 43 2.21 -12.18 18.16
N LEU A 44 3.24 -12.94 18.55
CA LEU A 44 4.64 -12.51 18.52
C LEU A 44 5.25 -12.49 17.11
N ARG A 45 4.94 -13.49 16.27
CA ARG A 45 5.57 -13.62 14.94
C ARG A 45 4.79 -12.93 13.84
N HIS A 46 3.47 -12.84 13.97
CA HIS A 46 2.62 -12.45 12.85
C HIS A 46 1.86 -11.14 13.06
N ASN A 47 1.86 -10.51 14.25
CA ASN A 47 1.01 -9.35 14.58
C ASN A 47 -0.46 -9.61 14.16
N GLU A 48 -0.95 -10.80 14.45
CA GLU A 48 -2.31 -11.21 14.15
C GLU A 48 -3.09 -11.43 15.45
N PRO A 49 -4.44 -11.37 15.41
CA PRO A 49 -5.25 -11.69 16.58
C PRO A 49 -4.97 -13.13 17.04
N GLY A 50 -4.27 -13.30 18.16
CA GLY A 50 -4.04 -14.58 18.83
C GLY A 50 -4.64 -14.57 20.24
N LEU A 51 -3.83 -14.81 21.29
CA LEU A 51 -4.35 -14.92 22.65
C LEU A 51 -4.75 -13.53 23.18
N ARG A 52 -6.05 -13.33 23.39
CA ARG A 52 -6.64 -12.11 23.97
C ARG A 52 -6.73 -12.23 25.49
N LEU A 53 -6.65 -11.12 26.21
CA LEU A 53 -6.72 -11.13 27.68
C LEU A 53 -7.96 -11.85 28.24
N PRO A 54 -9.19 -11.69 27.69
CA PRO A 54 -10.35 -12.43 28.19
C PRO A 54 -10.27 -13.95 27.97
N LEU A 55 -9.51 -14.39 26.96
CA LEU A 55 -9.26 -15.82 26.70
C LEU A 55 -8.08 -16.35 27.52
N ALA A 56 -7.20 -15.49 28.03
CA ALA A 56 -6.09 -15.93 28.87
C ALA A 56 -6.59 -16.56 30.17
N LEU A 57 -7.66 -16.03 30.78
CA LEU A 57 -8.23 -16.55 32.02
C LEU A 57 -8.75 -17.99 31.92
N PRO A 58 -9.64 -18.36 30.99
CA PRO A 58 -10.11 -19.74 30.88
C PRO A 58 -8.98 -20.72 30.54
N PHE A 59 -8.00 -20.31 29.74
CA PHE A 59 -6.81 -21.13 29.46
C PHE A 59 -5.95 -21.30 30.72
N ALA A 60 -5.68 -20.21 31.45
CA ALA A 60 -4.92 -20.24 32.68
C ALA A 60 -5.58 -21.14 33.74
N LEU A 61 -6.91 -21.05 33.89
CA LEU A 61 -7.69 -21.89 34.80
C LEU A 61 -7.66 -23.37 34.38
N ALA A 62 -7.82 -23.66 33.09
CA ALA A 62 -7.75 -25.04 32.60
C ALA A 62 -6.37 -25.67 32.85
N ILE A 63 -5.30 -24.92 32.58
CA ILE A 63 -3.91 -25.35 32.78
C ILE A 63 -3.60 -25.51 34.27
N SER A 64 -3.96 -24.53 35.11
CA SER A 64 -3.66 -24.58 36.54
C SER A 64 -4.49 -25.65 37.26
N ALA A 65 -5.79 -25.78 36.96
CA ALA A 65 -6.66 -26.78 37.60
C ALA A 65 -6.29 -28.21 37.20
N SER A 66 -6.13 -28.49 35.90
CA SER A 66 -5.74 -29.84 35.45
C SER A 66 -4.30 -30.17 35.84
N GLY A 67 -3.40 -29.19 35.76
CA GLY A 67 -2.00 -29.31 36.14
C GLY A 67 -1.80 -29.57 37.63
N LEU A 68 -2.47 -28.81 38.49
CA LEU A 68 -2.41 -28.98 39.95
C LEU A 68 -3.05 -30.32 40.37
N PHE A 69 -4.17 -30.70 39.76
CA PHE A 69 -4.82 -31.99 39.99
C PHE A 69 -3.93 -33.19 39.59
N GLY A 70 -3.15 -33.07 38.52
CA GLY A 70 -2.12 -34.04 38.17
C GLY A 70 -0.94 -34.02 39.15
N ALA A 71 -0.48 -32.83 39.54
CA ALA A 71 0.69 -32.65 40.40
C ALA A 71 0.48 -33.17 41.84
N ILE A 72 -0.71 -33.03 42.41
CA ILE A 72 -1.05 -33.56 43.75
C ILE A 72 -0.94 -35.10 43.79
N ARG A 73 -1.02 -35.77 42.64
CA ARG A 73 -0.88 -37.23 42.53
C ARG A 73 0.57 -37.72 42.34
N LEU A 74 1.53 -36.81 42.22
CA LEU A 74 2.96 -37.14 42.12
C LEU A 74 3.61 -37.25 43.51
N PRO A 75 4.75 -37.95 43.64
CA PRO A 75 5.53 -37.98 44.88
C PRO A 75 5.96 -36.58 45.34
N SER A 76 5.98 -36.37 46.66
CA SER A 76 6.14 -35.07 47.34
C SER A 76 7.16 -34.09 46.72
N PRO A 77 8.42 -34.45 46.39
CA PRO A 77 9.35 -33.49 45.80
C PRO A 77 8.98 -33.06 44.37
N TRP A 78 8.31 -33.92 43.60
CA TRP A 78 7.92 -33.65 42.21
C TRP A 78 6.59 -32.91 42.11
N GLY A 79 5.63 -33.20 43.00
CA GLY A 79 4.31 -32.57 42.99
C GLY A 79 4.38 -31.06 43.16
N TYR A 80 5.13 -30.55 44.14
CA TYR A 80 5.28 -29.11 44.35
C TYR A 80 5.99 -28.41 43.17
N GLY A 81 7.06 -29.02 42.65
CA GLY A 81 7.81 -28.46 41.51
C GLY A 81 6.97 -28.37 40.24
N VAL A 82 6.29 -29.46 39.87
CA VAL A 82 5.45 -29.50 38.65
C VAL A 82 4.24 -28.58 38.78
N GLY A 83 3.58 -28.56 39.94
CA GLY A 83 2.44 -27.67 40.19
C GLY A 83 2.83 -26.20 40.09
N ALA A 84 3.96 -25.81 40.68
CA ALA A 84 4.48 -24.44 40.61
C ALA A 84 4.80 -24.00 39.17
N VAL A 85 5.45 -24.87 38.38
CA VAL A 85 5.76 -24.59 36.97
C VAL A 85 4.48 -24.38 36.15
N LEU A 86 3.46 -25.24 36.31
CA LEU A 86 2.20 -25.09 35.57
C LEU A 86 1.44 -23.83 35.96
N CYS A 87 1.46 -23.44 37.24
CA CYS A 87 0.89 -22.16 37.68
C CYS A 87 1.66 -20.96 37.12
N ALA A 88 2.99 -21.03 37.07
CA ALA A 88 3.82 -19.97 36.48
C ALA A 88 3.57 -19.84 34.97
N LEU A 89 3.45 -20.95 34.24
CA LEU A 89 3.10 -20.94 32.81
C LEU A 89 1.69 -20.35 32.58
N ALA A 90 0.72 -20.72 33.42
CA ALA A 90 -0.63 -20.16 33.38
C ALA A 90 -0.62 -18.64 33.65
N GLY A 91 0.14 -18.17 34.64
CA GLY A 91 0.33 -16.74 34.93
C GLY A 91 1.01 -15.98 33.77
N GLY A 92 2.00 -16.61 33.13
CA GLY A 92 2.69 -16.05 31.97
C GLY A 92 1.76 -15.78 30.78
N LEU A 93 0.64 -16.48 30.66
CA LEU A 93 -0.35 -16.22 29.61
C LEU A 93 -0.89 -14.79 29.65
N PHE A 94 -1.07 -14.20 30.82
CA PHE A 94 -1.57 -12.82 30.95
C PHE A 94 -0.56 -11.79 30.49
N TYR A 95 0.74 -12.05 30.66
CA TYR A 95 1.81 -11.19 30.16
C TYR A 95 1.89 -11.19 28.63
N TYR A 96 1.70 -12.37 28.02
CA TYR A 96 1.73 -12.54 26.57
C TYR A 96 0.38 -12.25 25.89
N ALA A 97 -0.72 -12.25 26.65
CA ALA A 97 -2.02 -11.87 26.17
C ALA A 97 -2.04 -10.38 25.81
N ASP A 98 -2.48 -10.07 24.59
CA ASP A 98 -2.46 -8.70 24.04
C ASP A 98 -1.06 -8.02 24.03
N HIS A 99 0.04 -8.78 24.19
CA HIS A 99 1.39 -8.23 24.12
C HIS A 99 1.63 -7.55 22.76
N ARG A 100 2.08 -6.29 22.79
CA ARG A 100 2.25 -5.40 21.62
C ARG A 100 0.98 -5.15 20.78
N ARG A 101 -0.21 -5.50 21.28
CA ARG A 101 -1.47 -5.24 20.56
C ARG A 101 -1.79 -3.76 20.53
N TYR A 102 -1.81 -3.12 21.70
CA TYR A 102 -2.23 -1.73 21.84
C TYR A 102 -1.04 -0.79 21.70
N VAL A 103 -1.20 0.23 20.88
CA VAL A 103 -0.29 1.38 20.86
C VAL A 103 -0.85 2.39 21.84
N ARG A 104 0.00 2.85 22.76
CA ARG A 104 -0.34 3.83 23.79
C ARG A 104 0.45 5.10 23.59
N ASP A 105 -0.18 6.24 23.88
CA ASP A 105 0.50 7.53 23.97
C ASP A 105 1.33 7.65 25.28
N PRO A 106 2.10 8.73 25.47
CA PRO A 106 2.86 8.95 26.70
C PRO A 106 2.00 9.06 27.97
N ALA A 107 0.70 9.37 27.83
CA ALA A 107 -0.27 9.39 28.92
C ALA A 107 -0.87 8.00 29.22
N GLY A 108 -0.47 6.96 28.48
CA GLY A 108 -0.94 5.58 28.65
C GLY A 108 -2.29 5.28 27.99
N LYS A 109 -2.91 6.25 27.29
CA LYS A 109 -4.17 6.07 26.56
C LYS A 109 -3.92 5.24 25.32
N VAL A 110 -4.81 4.27 25.06
CA VAL A 110 -4.77 3.47 23.83
C VAL A 110 -5.17 4.34 22.65
N VAL A 111 -4.27 4.50 21.69
CA VAL A 111 -4.49 5.28 20.46
C VAL A 111 -4.75 4.41 19.24
N ALA A 112 -4.30 3.15 19.25
CA ALA A 112 -4.58 2.20 18.18
C ALA A 112 -4.52 0.74 18.66
N ASP A 113 -5.30 -0.13 18.01
CA ASP A 113 -5.22 -1.58 18.13
C ASP A 113 -4.54 -2.15 16.87
N ARG A 114 -3.32 -2.66 16.99
CA ARG A 114 -2.57 -3.24 15.86
C ARG A 114 -3.24 -4.49 15.29
N TRP A 115 -4.13 -5.13 16.05
CA TRP A 115 -4.87 -6.31 15.63
C TRP A 115 -6.25 -5.98 15.06
N GLN A 116 -6.61 -4.69 14.99
CA GLN A 116 -7.83 -4.25 14.32
C GLN A 116 -7.83 -4.73 12.88
N ILE A 117 -8.88 -5.47 12.50
CA ILE A 117 -9.09 -5.93 11.13
C ILE A 117 -9.68 -4.79 10.32
N VAL A 118 -8.87 -4.21 9.44
CA VAL A 118 -9.26 -3.10 8.56
C VAL A 118 -9.85 -3.58 7.23
N LEU A 119 -9.61 -4.84 6.86
CA LEU A 119 -10.09 -5.43 5.62
C LEU A 119 -10.40 -6.92 5.81
N ALA A 120 -11.52 -7.37 5.26
CA ALA A 120 -11.90 -8.75 5.10
C ALA A 120 -12.38 -9.00 3.66
N PHE A 121 -11.52 -9.61 2.85
CA PHE A 121 -11.71 -9.79 1.42
C PHE A 121 -11.34 -11.21 1.01
N ALA A 122 -12.06 -11.81 0.07
CA ALA A 122 -11.76 -13.15 -0.47
C ALA A 122 -11.56 -14.25 0.60
N GLY A 123 -12.32 -14.19 1.70
CA GLY A 123 -12.22 -15.16 2.80
C GLY A 123 -10.94 -15.05 3.64
N PHE A 124 -10.25 -13.90 3.56
CA PHE A 124 -9.10 -13.53 4.37
C PHE A 124 -9.42 -12.26 5.20
N ARG A 125 -8.58 -11.99 6.21
CA ARG A 125 -8.68 -10.81 7.08
C ARG A 125 -7.30 -10.19 7.25
N TRP A 126 -7.19 -8.89 7.05
CA TRP A 126 -5.96 -8.13 7.22
C TRP A 126 -6.08 -7.18 8.40
N THR A 127 -5.05 -7.20 9.25
CA THR A 127 -4.81 -6.08 10.15
C THR A 127 -4.25 -4.89 9.37
N ARG A 128 -4.27 -3.70 9.98
CA ARG A 128 -3.72 -2.47 9.38
C ARG A 128 -2.28 -2.67 8.86
N ASP A 129 -1.41 -3.23 9.69
CA ASP A 129 0.00 -3.51 9.33
C ASP A 129 0.15 -4.46 8.13
N LYS A 130 -0.77 -5.42 7.95
CA LYS A 130 -0.72 -6.39 6.85
C LYS A 130 -1.32 -5.84 5.57
N ALA A 131 -2.38 -5.05 5.69
CA ALA A 131 -2.99 -4.39 4.55
C ALA A 131 -2.03 -3.36 3.93
N ASN A 132 -1.22 -2.69 4.75
CA ASN A 132 -0.14 -1.80 4.29
C ASN A 132 1.02 -2.49 3.56
N ARG A 133 1.02 -3.82 3.43
CA ARG A 133 1.97 -4.53 2.55
C ARG A 133 1.56 -4.55 1.07
N HIS A 134 0.68 -3.61 0.71
CA HIS A 134 0.18 -3.31 -0.62
C HIS A 134 -0.52 -4.49 -1.32
N PHE A 135 -1.34 -4.18 -2.31
CA PHE A 135 -2.11 -5.13 -3.10
C PHE A 135 -1.77 -4.95 -4.57
N PHE A 136 -1.56 -6.07 -5.26
CA PHE A 136 -1.40 -6.12 -6.70
C PHE A 136 -2.41 -7.05 -7.34
N PHE A 137 -3.15 -6.52 -8.30
CA PHE A 137 -4.14 -7.22 -9.10
C PHE A 137 -3.58 -7.46 -10.49
N SER A 138 -3.36 -8.73 -10.88
CA SER A 138 -2.91 -9.11 -12.22
C SER A 138 -3.97 -9.90 -12.96
N GLY A 139 -3.94 -9.85 -14.28
CA GLY A 139 -4.81 -10.64 -15.15
C GLY A 139 -5.13 -9.94 -16.46
N ASP A 140 -5.64 -10.68 -17.44
CA ASP A 140 -6.01 -10.11 -18.74
C ASP A 140 -7.22 -9.15 -18.67
N THR A 141 -7.53 -8.52 -19.80
CA THR A 141 -8.72 -7.69 -19.96
C THR A 141 -9.97 -8.57 -19.89
N GLY A 142 -10.99 -8.13 -19.15
CA GLY A 142 -12.24 -8.88 -18.98
C GLY A 142 -12.23 -9.94 -17.87
N SER A 143 -11.08 -10.28 -17.28
CA SER A 143 -11.01 -11.30 -16.21
C SER A 143 -11.69 -10.93 -14.88
N GLY A 144 -12.10 -9.67 -14.69
CA GLY A 144 -12.77 -9.20 -13.46
C GLY A 144 -11.90 -8.44 -12.47
N LYS A 145 -10.69 -7.98 -12.86
CA LYS A 145 -9.78 -7.16 -12.02
C LYS A 145 -10.49 -6.00 -11.33
N THR A 146 -11.17 -5.16 -12.11
CA THR A 146 -11.88 -3.96 -11.62
C THR A 146 -12.97 -4.33 -10.62
N SER A 147 -13.74 -5.40 -10.86
CA SER A 147 -14.75 -5.90 -9.91
C SER A 147 -14.12 -6.32 -8.57
N GLY A 148 -12.97 -6.98 -8.61
CA GLY A 148 -12.23 -7.34 -7.39
C GLY A 148 -11.68 -6.13 -6.63
N MET A 149 -11.11 -5.16 -7.33
CA MET A 149 -10.63 -3.91 -6.71
C MET A 149 -11.78 -3.15 -6.05
N ASN A 150 -12.91 -3.05 -6.76
CA ASN A 150 -14.14 -2.45 -6.26
C ASN A 150 -14.65 -3.16 -5.00
N GLY A 151 -14.70 -4.49 -5.00
CA GLY A 151 -15.07 -5.28 -3.82
C GLY A 151 -14.11 -5.10 -2.64
N LEU A 152 -12.81 -4.95 -2.91
CA LEU A 152 -11.81 -4.65 -1.87
C LEU A 152 -12.03 -3.24 -1.30
N LEU A 153 -12.23 -2.24 -2.16
CA LEU A 153 -12.47 -0.85 -1.76
C LEU A 153 -13.77 -0.72 -0.95
N ALA A 154 -14.83 -1.43 -1.35
CA ALA A 154 -16.09 -1.47 -0.63
C ALA A 154 -15.93 -2.00 0.80
N ASP A 155 -15.14 -3.06 1.00
CA ASP A 155 -14.90 -3.61 2.33
C ASP A 155 -13.98 -2.72 3.18
N LEU A 156 -12.99 -2.07 2.55
CA LEU A 156 -12.17 -1.05 3.22
C LEU A 156 -13.02 0.11 3.74
N MET A 157 -13.84 0.74 2.89
CA MET A 157 -14.68 1.86 3.29
C MET A 157 -15.68 1.46 4.38
N ARG A 158 -16.24 0.25 4.29
CA ARG A 158 -17.17 -0.30 5.29
C ARG A 158 -16.54 -0.48 6.67
N ARG A 159 -15.31 -0.99 6.72
CA ARG A 159 -14.62 -1.31 7.99
C ARG A 159 -13.83 -0.16 8.56
N ASN A 160 -13.48 0.80 7.72
CA ASN A 160 -12.64 1.92 8.07
C ASN A 160 -13.33 3.24 7.70
N PRO A 161 -14.22 3.74 8.59
CA PRO A 161 -15.00 4.95 8.31
C PRO A 161 -14.14 6.22 8.23
N THR A 162 -12.89 6.17 8.71
CA THR A 162 -11.95 7.30 8.64
C THR A 162 -10.90 7.13 7.55
N LEU A 163 -11.07 6.16 6.65
CA LEU A 163 -10.18 5.95 5.50
C LEU A 163 -10.14 7.22 4.64
N GLY A 164 -8.94 7.76 4.43
CA GLY A 164 -8.69 8.81 3.44
C GLY A 164 -7.73 8.34 2.35
N GLY A 165 -7.58 9.11 1.28
CA GLY A 165 -6.66 8.72 0.21
C GLY A 165 -7.00 9.27 -1.16
N VAL A 166 -6.51 8.57 -2.17
CA VAL A 166 -6.70 8.92 -3.58
C VAL A 166 -7.18 7.69 -4.37
N VAL A 167 -8.16 7.90 -5.24
CA VAL A 167 -8.64 6.95 -6.23
C VAL A 167 -8.46 7.58 -7.61
N MET A 168 -7.72 6.91 -8.48
CA MET A 168 -7.54 7.31 -9.88
C MET A 168 -8.63 6.69 -10.73
N ALA A 169 -9.45 7.52 -11.39
CA ALA A 169 -10.47 7.05 -12.32
C ALA A 169 -9.84 6.85 -13.72
N ASN A 170 -9.22 5.68 -13.92
CA ASN A 170 -8.44 5.34 -15.12
C ASN A 170 -9.31 4.95 -16.32
N LYS A 171 -10.55 4.54 -16.10
CA LYS A 171 -11.53 4.33 -17.18
C LYS A 171 -12.56 5.45 -17.26
N GLY A 172 -12.67 6.26 -16.21
CA GLY A 172 -13.58 7.40 -16.12
C GLY A 172 -14.96 7.02 -15.57
N ASP A 173 -15.14 5.77 -15.14
CA ASP A 173 -16.37 5.26 -14.53
C ASP A 173 -16.20 4.96 -13.02
N GLU A 174 -14.96 4.94 -12.52
CA GLU A 174 -14.67 4.62 -11.12
C GLU A 174 -15.31 5.62 -10.13
N TRP A 175 -15.51 6.87 -10.57
CA TRP A 175 -16.17 7.89 -9.74
C TRP A 175 -17.63 7.54 -9.43
N PHE A 176 -18.38 6.96 -10.38
CA PHE A 176 -19.77 6.54 -10.15
C PHE A 176 -19.84 5.48 -9.06
N TYR A 177 -18.92 4.52 -9.10
CA TYR A 177 -18.85 3.46 -8.11
C TYR A 177 -18.45 4.01 -6.73
N LEU A 178 -17.48 4.95 -6.69
CA LEU A 178 -17.05 5.58 -5.45
C LEU A 178 -18.15 6.42 -4.80
N GLU A 179 -18.90 7.21 -5.58
CA GLU A 179 -20.06 7.97 -5.08
C GLU A 179 -21.15 7.03 -4.55
N TRP A 180 -21.45 5.94 -5.27
CA TRP A 180 -22.39 4.93 -4.79
C TRP A 180 -21.95 4.29 -3.47
N LEU A 181 -20.65 3.93 -3.35
CA LEU A 181 -20.09 3.40 -2.11
C LEU A 181 -20.14 4.42 -0.97
N ALA A 182 -19.83 5.68 -1.25
CA ALA A 182 -19.88 6.75 -0.28
C ALA A 182 -21.31 6.90 0.26
N LYS A 183 -22.31 6.95 -0.63
CA LYS A 183 -23.73 6.98 -0.25
C LYS A 183 -24.15 5.78 0.58
N LYS A 184 -23.72 4.58 0.19
CA LYS A 184 -24.01 3.34 0.92
C LYS A 184 -23.50 3.36 2.37
N TYR A 185 -22.40 4.07 2.63
CA TYR A 185 -21.76 4.12 3.95
C TYR A 185 -21.84 5.49 4.64
N GLY A 186 -22.65 6.43 4.12
CA GLY A 186 -22.85 7.77 4.71
C GLY A 186 -21.60 8.66 4.66
N ARG A 187 -20.82 8.58 3.57
CA ARG A 187 -19.54 9.27 3.39
C ARG A 187 -19.53 10.20 2.18
N GLU A 188 -20.69 10.62 1.67
CA GLU A 188 -20.80 11.48 0.48
C GLU A 188 -19.99 12.77 0.64
N HIS A 189 -20.02 13.37 1.83
CA HIS A 189 -19.27 14.60 2.14
C HIS A 189 -17.75 14.39 2.27
N ASP A 190 -17.27 13.15 2.27
CA ASP A 190 -15.84 12.81 2.33
C ASP A 190 -15.23 12.60 0.95
N ILE A 191 -16.05 12.46 -0.11
CA ILE A 191 -15.56 12.32 -1.47
C ILE A 191 -15.37 13.71 -2.08
N ILE A 192 -14.17 13.96 -2.58
CA ILE A 192 -13.83 15.19 -3.29
C ILE A 192 -13.44 14.79 -4.71
N ARG A 193 -14.33 15.09 -5.67
CA ARG A 193 -14.09 14.82 -7.09
C ARG A 193 -13.36 16.00 -7.74
N LEU A 194 -12.19 15.72 -8.29
CA LEU A 194 -11.37 16.66 -9.04
C LEU A 194 -11.48 16.29 -10.52
N ARG A 195 -12.46 16.88 -11.22
CA ARG A 195 -12.75 16.68 -12.64
C ARG A 195 -12.61 18.00 -13.39
N PRO A 196 -11.59 18.15 -14.25
CA PRO A 196 -11.54 19.20 -15.26
C PRO A 196 -12.79 19.16 -16.14
N ARG A 197 -13.29 20.34 -16.49
CA ARG A 197 -14.38 20.48 -17.47
C ARG A 197 -13.86 20.08 -18.85
N LEU A 198 -14.74 19.67 -19.75
CA LEU A 198 -14.41 19.58 -21.17
C LEU A 198 -14.34 20.97 -21.79
N VAL A 199 -13.61 21.08 -22.90
CA VAL A 199 -13.55 22.32 -23.69
C VAL A 199 -14.97 22.70 -24.12
N GLY A 200 -15.41 23.90 -23.71
CA GLY A 200 -16.76 24.40 -24.00
C GLY A 200 -17.86 23.97 -23.02
N GLU A 201 -17.57 23.13 -22.02
CA GLU A 201 -18.54 22.77 -20.97
C GLU A 201 -18.79 23.98 -20.03
N PRO A 202 -20.05 24.43 -19.85
CA PRO A 202 -20.35 25.60 -19.02
C PRO A 202 -20.18 25.30 -17.52
N GLY A 203 -19.93 26.35 -16.73
CA GLY A 203 -19.76 26.27 -15.27
C GLY A 203 -18.31 26.40 -14.82
N LYS A 204 -18.08 26.40 -13.50
CA LYS A 204 -16.75 26.39 -12.88
C LYS A 204 -16.52 25.08 -12.14
N ALA A 205 -15.26 24.67 -12.02
CA ALA A 205 -14.89 23.53 -11.19
C ALA A 205 -15.26 23.78 -9.72
N ILE A 206 -15.93 22.80 -9.10
CA ILE A 206 -16.38 22.87 -7.72
C ILE A 206 -15.19 22.82 -6.76
N HIS A 207 -14.23 21.95 -7.06
CA HIS A 207 -13.05 21.71 -6.24
C HIS A 207 -11.77 22.03 -6.99
N ARG A 208 -10.81 22.61 -6.26
CA ARG A 208 -9.47 22.98 -6.70
C ARG A 208 -8.43 22.51 -5.70
N LEU A 209 -7.33 22.00 -6.24
CA LEU A 209 -6.16 21.51 -5.52
C LEU A 209 -4.92 21.83 -6.37
N ASN A 210 -4.25 22.93 -6.06
CA ASN A 210 -2.98 23.26 -6.66
C ASN A 210 -1.92 22.20 -6.32
N VAL A 211 -1.34 21.59 -7.33
CA VAL A 211 -0.33 20.53 -7.14
C VAL A 211 0.96 21.06 -6.50
N THR A 212 1.16 22.38 -6.52
CA THR A 212 2.26 23.10 -5.87
C THR A 212 1.83 23.89 -4.62
N GLY A 213 0.56 23.74 -4.20
CA GLY A 213 -0.06 24.52 -3.13
C GLY A 213 0.33 24.11 -1.71
N ASP A 214 0.93 22.92 -1.51
CA ASP A 214 1.29 22.45 -0.16
C ASP A 214 2.50 23.21 0.41
N ALA A 215 2.20 24.28 1.15
CA ALA A 215 3.16 25.15 1.83
C ALA A 215 4.17 24.39 2.72
N ARG A 216 3.79 23.20 3.21
CA ARG A 216 4.58 22.38 4.13
C ARG A 216 5.74 21.68 3.42
N LEU A 217 5.75 21.66 2.09
CA LEU A 217 6.86 21.13 1.28
C LEU A 217 7.82 22.25 0.88
N PRO A 218 9.15 22.04 0.97
CA PRO A 218 10.12 22.98 0.41
C PRO A 218 9.92 23.20 -1.10
N PHE A 219 10.21 24.39 -1.61
CA PHE A 219 10.04 24.71 -3.05
C PHE A 219 10.79 23.74 -3.95
N THR A 220 12.00 23.33 -3.56
CA THR A 220 12.79 22.33 -4.29
C THR A 220 12.09 20.97 -4.36
N THR A 221 11.37 20.57 -3.31
CA THR A 221 10.59 19.32 -3.30
C THR A 221 9.37 19.44 -4.21
N ARG A 222 8.68 20.59 -4.20
CA ARG A 222 7.53 20.85 -5.09
C ARG A 222 7.96 20.82 -6.55
N ALA A 223 9.04 21.53 -6.88
CA ALA A 223 9.63 21.52 -8.21
C ALA A 223 10.06 20.12 -8.63
N ARG A 224 10.71 19.36 -7.73
CA ARG A 224 11.15 18.00 -8.04
C ARG A 224 10.00 17.05 -8.33
N ILE A 225 8.85 17.20 -7.67
CA ILE A 225 7.65 16.42 -7.98
C ILE A 225 7.22 16.64 -9.44
N LEU A 226 7.18 17.88 -9.91
CA LEU A 226 6.80 18.20 -11.30
C LEU A 226 7.80 17.61 -12.31
N VAL A 227 9.09 17.75 -12.03
CA VAL A 227 10.16 17.19 -12.85
C VAL A 227 10.08 15.65 -12.90
N ASP A 228 9.97 14.99 -11.75
CA ASP A 228 9.85 13.52 -11.68
C ASP A 228 8.56 13.02 -12.37
N THR A 229 7.51 13.86 -12.42
CA THR A 229 6.25 13.56 -13.11
C THR A 229 6.46 13.60 -14.62
N ALA A 230 6.94 14.72 -15.16
CA ALA A 230 7.23 14.85 -16.60
C ALA A 230 8.21 13.77 -17.08
N ALA A 231 9.19 13.45 -16.23
CA ALA A 231 10.16 12.41 -16.48
C ALA A 231 9.58 11.01 -16.66
N ALA A 232 8.52 10.70 -15.91
CA ALA A 232 7.84 9.42 -16.01
C ALA A 232 7.05 9.26 -17.31
N LEU A 233 6.62 10.37 -17.92
CA LEU A 233 5.93 10.36 -19.21
C LEU A 233 6.91 10.10 -20.36
N ASN A 234 8.16 10.58 -20.27
CA ASN A 234 9.19 10.45 -21.31
C ASN A 234 10.51 9.85 -20.78
N PRO A 235 10.51 8.56 -20.34
CA PRO A 235 11.64 7.98 -19.63
C PRO A 235 12.92 7.77 -20.48
N LYS A 236 12.80 7.69 -21.82
CA LYS A 236 13.93 7.40 -22.72
C LYS A 236 14.78 8.63 -23.06
N ASP A 237 14.22 9.82 -22.99
CA ASP A 237 14.84 11.02 -23.56
C ASP A 237 15.55 11.90 -22.53
N GLU A 238 15.54 11.49 -21.26
CA GLU A 238 15.79 12.42 -20.18
C GLU A 238 17.06 12.15 -19.36
N LYS A 239 18.08 12.99 -19.56
CA LYS A 239 19.36 12.92 -18.84
C LYS A 239 19.25 13.55 -17.44
N GLY A 240 19.84 12.91 -16.43
CA GLY A 240 19.76 13.35 -15.03
C GLY A 240 20.17 14.80 -14.76
N PHE A 241 21.12 15.34 -15.53
CA PHE A 241 21.56 16.73 -15.43
C PHE A 241 20.41 17.75 -15.65
N PHE A 242 19.56 17.53 -16.66
CA PHE A 242 18.45 18.45 -16.96
C PHE A 242 17.38 18.43 -15.86
N LYS A 243 17.18 17.28 -15.21
CA LYS A 243 16.26 17.15 -14.06
C LYS A 243 16.67 18.02 -12.89
N VAL A 244 17.95 17.97 -12.54
CA VAL A 244 18.48 18.74 -11.40
C VAL A 244 18.40 20.24 -11.69
N LYS A 245 18.80 20.67 -12.89
CA LYS A 245 18.67 22.07 -13.31
C LYS A 245 17.23 22.53 -13.34
N GLY A 246 16.33 21.82 -14.02
CA GLY A 246 14.91 22.18 -14.11
C GLY A 246 14.25 22.31 -12.74
N ALA A 247 14.52 21.37 -11.82
CA ALA A 247 14.00 21.47 -10.45
C ALA A 247 14.53 22.70 -9.71
N ALA A 248 15.80 23.08 -9.92
CA ALA A 248 16.37 24.28 -9.32
C ALA A 248 15.77 25.57 -9.89
N HIS A 249 15.55 25.65 -11.21
CA HIS A 249 14.92 26.81 -11.85
C HIS A 249 13.46 26.98 -11.42
N ILE A 250 12.67 25.90 -11.49
CA ILE A 250 11.26 25.90 -11.06
C ILE A 250 11.16 26.22 -9.56
N GLY A 251 12.07 25.68 -8.73
CA GLY A 251 12.11 25.98 -7.30
C GLY A 251 12.34 27.46 -7.00
N ARG A 252 13.26 28.11 -7.71
CA ARG A 252 13.51 29.57 -7.61
C ARG A 252 12.33 30.39 -8.11
N ALA A 253 11.66 29.95 -9.17
CA ALA A 253 10.44 30.61 -9.64
C ALA A 253 9.35 30.58 -8.56
N PHE A 254 9.14 29.45 -7.90
CA PHE A 254 8.19 29.35 -6.78
C PHE A 254 8.58 30.23 -5.59
N GLU A 255 9.87 30.32 -5.30
CA GLU A 255 10.38 31.19 -4.24
C GLU A 255 10.11 32.66 -4.54
N LEU A 256 10.41 33.11 -5.76
CA LEU A 256 10.14 34.48 -6.20
C LEU A 256 8.64 34.79 -6.15
N LEU A 257 7.80 33.89 -6.67
CA LEU A 257 6.34 34.05 -6.63
C LEU A 257 5.82 34.19 -5.19
N ALA A 258 6.34 33.36 -4.27
CA ALA A 258 5.95 33.43 -2.86
C ALA A 258 6.37 34.75 -2.20
N ASP A 259 7.61 35.22 -2.45
CA ASP A 259 8.13 36.47 -1.87
C ASP A 259 7.29 37.68 -2.29
N ILE A 260 6.87 37.74 -3.56
CA ILE A 260 6.05 38.86 -4.10
C ILE A 260 4.54 38.66 -3.90
N GLY A 261 4.13 37.67 -3.10
CA GLY A 261 2.72 37.40 -2.79
C GLY A 261 1.86 36.91 -3.95
N ARG A 262 2.46 36.35 -5.01
CA ARG A 262 1.74 35.72 -6.12
C ARG A 262 1.49 34.23 -5.81
N PRO A 263 0.38 33.63 -6.30
CA PRO A 263 0.15 32.21 -6.14
C PRO A 263 1.30 31.37 -6.72
N THR A 264 1.83 30.43 -5.93
CA THR A 264 2.92 29.55 -6.36
C THR A 264 2.38 28.40 -7.20
N THR A 265 1.92 28.69 -8.42
CA THR A 265 1.34 27.71 -9.36
C THR A 265 2.33 27.33 -10.45
N ALA A 266 2.14 26.16 -11.07
CA ALA A 266 2.96 25.73 -12.20
C ALA A 266 2.83 26.70 -13.40
N THR A 267 1.63 27.22 -13.64
CA THR A 267 1.34 28.18 -14.71
C THR A 267 2.04 29.52 -14.47
N ASN A 268 1.99 30.07 -13.25
CA ASN A 268 2.72 31.30 -12.93
C ASN A 268 4.24 31.11 -13.04
N ALA A 269 4.76 29.93 -12.65
CA ALA A 269 6.17 29.62 -12.83
C ALA A 269 6.54 29.48 -14.31
N TYR A 270 5.66 28.89 -15.13
CA TYR A 270 5.84 28.83 -16.57
C TYR A 270 5.94 30.25 -17.16
N ASP A 271 4.97 31.13 -16.85
CA ASP A 271 4.97 32.51 -17.35
C ASP A 271 6.25 33.26 -16.94
N LEU A 272 6.66 33.10 -15.67
CA LEU A 272 7.85 33.76 -15.13
C LEU A 272 9.16 33.27 -15.77
N LEU A 273 9.26 31.98 -16.10
CA LEU A 273 10.48 31.41 -16.68
C LEU A 273 10.57 31.57 -18.20
N THR A 274 9.45 31.87 -18.87
CA THR A 274 9.36 31.90 -20.33
C THR A 274 9.18 33.31 -20.89
N SER A 275 8.68 34.24 -20.09
CA SER A 275 8.49 35.64 -20.47
C SER A 275 9.48 36.54 -19.75
N GLU A 276 10.40 37.12 -20.53
CA GLU A 276 11.34 38.11 -20.03
C GLU A 276 10.63 39.32 -19.39
N ARG A 277 9.48 39.73 -19.95
CA ARG A 277 8.67 40.82 -19.41
C ARG A 277 8.11 40.48 -18.04
N GLU A 278 7.55 39.28 -17.87
CA GLU A 278 6.98 38.84 -16.59
C GLU A 278 8.07 38.68 -15.52
N LEU A 279 9.24 38.15 -15.91
CA LEU A 279 10.37 38.02 -14.99
C LEU A 279 10.88 39.39 -14.52
N LYS A 280 11.08 40.34 -15.44
CA LYS A 280 11.52 41.71 -15.08
C LYS A 280 10.55 42.37 -14.13
N ALA A 281 9.25 42.32 -14.43
CA ALA A 281 8.22 42.87 -13.55
C ALA A 281 8.18 42.18 -12.17
N ALA A 282 8.42 40.87 -12.10
CA ALA A 282 8.50 40.14 -10.83
C ALA A 282 9.75 40.52 -10.01
N LEU A 283 10.89 40.72 -10.66
CA LEU A 283 12.12 41.16 -10.01
C LEU A 283 12.03 42.61 -9.52
N GLU A 284 11.39 43.50 -10.29
CA GLU A 284 11.09 44.87 -9.85
C GLU A 284 10.23 44.87 -8.58
N LYS A 285 9.20 44.03 -8.51
CA LYS A 285 8.41 43.86 -7.27
C LYS A 285 9.22 43.31 -6.10
N LEU A 286 10.22 42.47 -6.37
CA LEU A 286 11.11 41.95 -5.34
C LEU A 286 11.99 43.05 -4.74
N THR A 287 12.40 44.06 -5.52
CA THR A 287 13.21 45.18 -5.02
C THR A 287 12.43 46.18 -4.16
N GLU A 288 11.09 46.18 -4.26
CA GLU A 288 10.21 46.95 -3.36
C GLU A 288 10.15 46.35 -1.94
N LEU A 289 10.57 45.09 -1.76
CA LEU A 289 10.61 44.41 -0.47
C LEU A 289 11.93 44.64 0.26
N GLU A 290 11.94 44.39 1.57
CA GLU A 290 13.16 44.48 2.38
C GLU A 290 14.27 43.57 1.80
N PRO A 291 15.46 44.11 1.50
CA PRO A 291 16.55 43.36 0.91
C PRO A 291 17.14 42.41 1.96
N THR A 292 17.00 41.12 1.72
CA THR A 292 17.71 40.07 2.48
C THR A 292 18.76 39.44 1.58
N GLU A 293 19.84 38.90 2.16
CA GLU A 293 20.89 38.17 1.40
C GLU A 293 20.29 37.06 0.53
N ARG A 294 19.19 36.45 0.98
CA ARG A 294 18.46 35.43 0.23
C ARG A 294 17.77 35.99 -1.01
N ARG A 295 17.05 37.11 -0.88
CA ARG A 295 16.37 37.78 -2.01
C ARG A 295 17.35 38.34 -3.03
N ILE A 296 18.46 38.92 -2.56
CA ILE A 296 19.53 39.42 -3.41
C ILE A 296 20.10 38.29 -4.26
N ARG A 297 20.49 37.16 -3.64
CA ARG A 297 20.99 35.99 -4.37
C ARG A 297 19.98 35.41 -5.35
N LEU A 298 18.70 35.36 -4.96
CA LEU A 298 17.61 34.90 -5.83
C LEU A 298 17.50 35.78 -7.08
N ALA A 299 17.45 37.10 -6.89
CA ALA A 299 17.39 38.07 -7.97
C ALA A 299 18.60 37.96 -8.90
N GLU A 300 19.82 38.01 -8.33
CA GLU A 300 21.07 37.90 -9.09
C GLU A 300 21.12 36.62 -9.94
N THR A 301 20.73 35.49 -9.34
CA THR A 301 20.71 34.21 -10.06
C THR A 301 19.72 34.24 -11.21
N LEU A 302 18.47 34.68 -10.97
CA LEU A 302 17.44 34.73 -12.02
C LEU A 302 17.80 35.72 -13.12
N GLU A 303 18.34 36.89 -12.79
CA GLU A 303 18.83 37.86 -13.77
C GLU A 303 19.97 37.30 -14.61
N GLN A 304 20.98 36.70 -13.97
CA GLN A 304 22.13 36.11 -14.67
C GLN A 304 21.68 35.02 -15.63
N THR A 305 20.82 34.10 -15.16
CA THR A 305 20.34 32.96 -15.95
C THR A 305 19.41 33.38 -17.09
N TYR A 306 18.43 34.25 -16.82
CA TYR A 306 17.33 34.48 -17.76
C TYR A 306 17.35 35.84 -18.45
N LEU A 307 18.12 36.83 -17.99
CA LEU A 307 18.15 38.17 -18.60
C LEU A 307 19.52 38.51 -19.21
N LYS A 308 20.60 38.19 -18.51
CA LYS A 308 21.97 38.62 -18.85
C LYS A 308 22.78 37.57 -19.61
N HIS A 309 22.31 36.32 -19.73
CA HIS A 309 23.07 35.24 -20.33
C HIS A 309 23.42 35.53 -21.81
N GLU A 310 24.72 35.73 -22.09
CA GLU A 310 25.23 36.07 -23.44
C GLU A 310 25.11 34.90 -24.42
N ALA A 311 25.21 33.66 -23.93
CA ALA A 311 25.03 32.44 -24.71
C ALA A 311 23.54 32.11 -24.92
N LYS A 312 22.94 32.68 -25.97
CA LYS A 312 21.53 32.49 -26.36
C LYS A 312 21.10 31.01 -26.43
N GLU A 313 21.97 30.12 -26.90
CA GLU A 313 21.68 28.68 -27.02
C GLU A 313 21.50 27.98 -25.66
N GLN A 314 22.33 28.31 -24.66
CA GLN A 314 22.22 27.72 -23.33
C GLN A 314 20.95 28.19 -22.61
N ARG A 315 20.62 29.50 -22.71
CA ARG A 315 19.37 30.06 -22.20
C ARG A 315 18.15 29.38 -22.83
N ALA A 316 18.16 29.21 -24.16
CA ALA A 316 17.08 28.52 -24.87
C ALA A 316 16.90 27.07 -24.39
N GLY A 317 17.99 26.34 -24.13
CA GLY A 317 17.95 25.00 -23.56
C GLY A 317 17.36 24.93 -22.14
N GLU A 318 17.69 25.88 -21.28
CA GLU A 318 17.18 25.93 -19.89
C GLU A 318 15.70 26.35 -19.83
N ILE A 319 15.29 27.28 -20.69
CA ILE A 319 13.87 27.65 -20.87
C ILE A 319 13.08 26.45 -21.39
N GLY A 320 13.53 25.82 -22.48
CA GLY A 320 12.86 24.65 -23.06
C GLY A 320 12.74 23.50 -22.07
N THR A 321 13.77 23.25 -21.26
CA THR A 321 13.73 22.22 -20.21
C THR A 321 12.64 22.52 -19.17
N SER A 322 12.55 23.76 -18.70
CA SER A 322 11.56 24.14 -17.68
C SER A 322 10.14 24.17 -18.24
N GLN A 323 9.97 24.57 -19.51
CA GLN A 323 8.70 24.53 -20.24
C GLN A 323 8.14 23.12 -20.30
N ASN A 324 8.94 22.16 -20.76
CA ASN A 324 8.54 20.75 -20.89
C ASN A 324 8.06 20.13 -19.58
N TYR A 325 8.46 20.67 -18.43
CA TYR A 325 8.04 20.16 -17.12
C TYR A 325 6.72 20.75 -16.62
N LEU A 326 6.35 21.93 -17.10
CA LEU A 326 5.22 22.72 -16.59
C LEU A 326 4.03 22.78 -17.56
N GLU A 327 4.26 22.61 -18.87
CA GLU A 327 3.26 22.81 -19.92
C GLU A 327 2.01 21.94 -19.77
N TYR A 328 2.12 20.73 -19.20
CA TYR A 328 1.01 19.81 -18.98
C TYR A 328 -0.09 20.36 -18.04
N LEU A 329 0.21 21.44 -17.30
CA LEU A 329 -0.75 22.14 -16.44
C LEU A 329 -1.19 23.48 -17.02
N GLY A 330 -0.81 23.79 -18.26
CA GLY A 330 -1.12 25.04 -18.96
C GLY A 330 -2.50 25.05 -19.62
N THR A 331 -3.06 23.89 -19.97
CA THR A 331 -4.42 23.77 -20.54
C THR A 331 -5.43 24.38 -19.57
N ALA A 332 -6.27 25.31 -20.04
CA ALA A 332 -7.10 26.15 -19.18
C ALA A 332 -8.00 25.36 -18.21
N GLU A 333 -8.65 24.29 -18.69
CA GLU A 333 -9.52 23.44 -17.88
C GLU A 333 -8.75 22.61 -16.84
N ILE A 334 -7.51 22.22 -17.15
CA ILE A 334 -6.61 21.53 -16.21
C ILE A 334 -6.09 22.52 -15.16
N ALA A 335 -5.63 23.69 -15.62
CA ALA A 335 -5.09 24.76 -14.78
C ALA A 335 -6.12 25.26 -13.77
N GLU A 336 -7.41 25.35 -14.16
CA GLU A 336 -8.51 25.76 -13.27
C GLU A 336 -8.56 24.96 -11.96
N ILE A 337 -8.14 23.69 -12.00
CA ILE A 337 -8.17 22.79 -10.84
C ILE A 337 -6.80 22.60 -10.20
N PHE A 338 -5.78 22.37 -11.04
CA PHE A 338 -4.48 21.87 -10.57
C PHE A 338 -3.37 22.93 -10.55
N SER A 339 -3.62 24.12 -11.12
CA SER A 339 -2.64 25.21 -11.23
C SER A 339 -3.32 26.60 -11.23
N SER A 340 -4.35 26.75 -10.40
CA SER A 340 -5.24 27.91 -10.38
C SER A 340 -4.71 29.05 -9.51
N ASN A 341 -4.94 30.28 -9.94
CA ASN A 341 -4.68 31.48 -9.15
C ASN A 341 -5.75 31.72 -8.07
N GLU A 342 -6.91 31.06 -8.16
CA GLU A 342 -7.90 31.08 -7.09
C GLU A 342 -7.44 30.18 -5.91
N PRO A 343 -7.84 30.50 -4.66
CA PRO A 343 -7.50 29.66 -3.51
C PRO A 343 -7.97 28.21 -3.66
N ASP A 344 -7.16 27.29 -3.13
CA ASP A 344 -7.50 25.88 -3.03
C ASP A 344 -8.75 25.66 -2.18
N THR A 345 -9.63 24.79 -2.65
CA THR A 345 -10.83 24.38 -1.88
C THR A 345 -10.54 23.18 -0.98
N CYS A 346 -9.48 22.43 -1.29
CA CYS A 346 -9.03 21.27 -0.55
C CYS A 346 -7.50 21.18 -0.65
N THR A 347 -6.89 20.44 0.27
CA THR A 347 -5.45 20.24 0.31
C THR A 347 -5.12 18.76 0.46
N MET A 348 -3.93 18.33 0.04
CA MET A 348 -3.51 16.94 0.26
C MET A 348 -3.54 16.53 1.74
N ALA A 349 -3.49 17.48 2.68
CA ALA A 349 -3.65 17.22 4.11
C ALA A 349 -5.03 16.65 4.49
N ASP A 350 -6.06 16.89 3.70
CA ASP A 350 -7.43 16.50 4.05
C ASP A 350 -7.64 14.98 4.00
N VAL A 351 -6.73 14.23 3.37
CA VAL A 351 -6.73 12.75 3.47
C VAL A 351 -6.50 12.28 4.91
N ASP A 352 -5.75 13.03 5.72
CA ASP A 352 -5.60 12.74 7.15
C ASP A 352 -6.92 12.91 7.91
N LYS A 353 -7.85 13.72 7.39
CA LYS A 353 -9.20 13.94 7.94
C LYS A 353 -10.22 12.93 7.40
N GLY A 354 -9.77 11.93 6.64
CA GLY A 354 -10.62 10.92 6.04
C GLY A 354 -11.16 11.29 4.66
N LYS A 355 -10.74 12.41 4.04
CA LYS A 355 -11.19 12.73 2.67
C LYS A 355 -10.60 11.77 1.65
N ILE A 356 -11.39 11.42 0.64
CA ILE A 356 -10.98 10.59 -0.49
C ILE A 356 -11.06 11.45 -1.76
N PHE A 357 -9.91 11.68 -2.39
CA PHE A 357 -9.84 12.37 -3.67
C PHE A 357 -10.10 11.40 -4.81
N CYS A 358 -11.12 11.69 -5.61
CA CYS A 358 -11.37 11.01 -6.88
C CYS A 358 -10.81 11.87 -8.00
N ILE A 359 -9.72 11.42 -8.62
CA ILE A 359 -9.08 12.14 -9.73
C ILE A 359 -9.68 11.61 -11.01
N ASP A 360 -10.51 12.44 -11.65
CA ASP A 360 -11.37 12.06 -12.77
C ASP A 360 -11.14 13.00 -13.94
N VAL A 361 -9.94 12.91 -14.52
CA VAL A 361 -9.57 13.70 -15.69
C VAL A 361 -10.16 13.04 -16.94
N PRO A 362 -10.93 13.78 -17.77
CA PRO A 362 -11.51 13.26 -19.01
C PRO A 362 -10.46 12.70 -19.98
N GLN A 363 -10.88 11.75 -20.83
CA GLN A 363 -10.01 11.06 -21.78
C GLN A 363 -9.46 11.99 -22.89
N ASP A 364 -10.16 13.07 -23.19
CA ASP A 364 -9.75 14.10 -24.16
C ASP A 364 -8.40 14.72 -23.80
N TYR A 365 -8.05 14.76 -22.51
CA TYR A 365 -6.79 15.28 -22.00
C TYR A 365 -5.75 14.16 -21.81
N THR A 366 -5.49 13.38 -22.86
CA THR A 366 -4.74 12.10 -22.75
C THR A 366 -3.39 12.26 -22.01
N THR A 367 -2.59 13.26 -22.38
CA THR A 367 -1.24 13.45 -21.81
C THR A 367 -1.31 14.12 -20.44
N GLU A 368 -2.11 15.18 -20.30
CA GLU A 368 -2.30 15.91 -19.04
C GLU A 368 -2.90 15.00 -17.96
N ARG A 369 -3.77 14.06 -18.35
CA ARG A 369 -4.34 13.04 -17.48
C ARG A 369 -3.26 12.15 -16.86
N GLN A 370 -2.35 11.63 -17.67
CA GLN A 370 -1.24 10.83 -17.18
C GLN A 370 -0.32 11.65 -16.24
N TYR A 371 -0.08 12.91 -16.59
CA TYR A 371 0.68 13.85 -15.76
C TYR A 371 -0.01 14.10 -14.41
N VAL A 372 -1.31 14.42 -14.42
CA VAL A 372 -2.12 14.69 -13.22
C VAL A 372 -2.19 13.46 -12.31
N PHE A 373 -2.40 12.26 -12.87
CA PHE A 373 -2.40 11.03 -12.06
C PHE A 373 -1.05 10.81 -11.39
N THR A 374 0.04 11.01 -12.13
CA THR A 374 1.39 10.83 -11.62
C THR A 374 1.75 11.87 -10.55
N VAL A 375 1.44 13.15 -10.77
CA VAL A 375 1.77 14.22 -9.82
C VAL A 375 0.96 14.08 -8.53
N ILE A 376 -0.33 13.73 -8.61
CA ILE A 376 -1.17 13.52 -7.42
C ILE A 376 -0.70 12.30 -6.63
N LYS A 377 -0.31 11.20 -7.30
CA LYS A 377 0.31 10.04 -6.65
C LYS A 377 1.56 10.46 -5.87
N LEU A 378 2.46 11.22 -6.50
CA LEU A 378 3.68 11.70 -5.85
C LEU A 378 3.40 12.65 -4.70
N LEU A 379 2.38 13.50 -4.80
CA LEU A 379 1.93 14.36 -3.69
C LEU A 379 1.42 13.55 -2.51
N LEU A 380 0.60 12.53 -2.76
CA LEU A 380 0.13 11.62 -1.72
C LEU A 380 1.31 10.88 -1.06
N TYR A 381 2.28 10.41 -1.85
CA TYR A 381 3.49 9.76 -1.32
C TYR A 381 4.28 10.70 -0.43
N ARG A 382 4.52 11.95 -0.87
CA ARG A 382 5.25 12.93 -0.07
C ARG A 382 4.48 13.33 1.18
N HIS A 383 3.17 13.48 1.10
CA HIS A 383 2.32 13.69 2.26
C HIS A 383 2.43 12.52 3.26
N ALA A 384 2.33 11.28 2.79
CA ALA A 384 2.47 10.10 3.64
C ALA A 384 3.87 9.99 4.26
N LEU A 385 4.94 10.22 3.47
CA LEU A 385 6.34 10.16 3.94
C LEU A 385 6.63 11.15 5.06
N ARG A 386 5.91 12.28 5.16
CA ARG A 386 6.06 13.20 6.30
C ARG A 386 5.63 12.59 7.62
N ARG A 387 4.78 11.57 7.61
CA ARG A 387 4.39 10.84 8.82
C ARG A 387 5.56 10.08 9.45
N TYR A 388 6.69 9.89 8.76
CA TYR A 388 7.92 9.35 9.39
C TYR A 388 8.52 10.26 10.44
N ALA A 389 8.29 11.57 10.35
CA ALA A 389 8.78 12.52 11.34
C ALA A 389 7.99 12.43 12.67
N LEU A 390 6.85 11.73 12.68
CA LEU A 390 6.01 11.60 13.86
C LEU A 390 6.50 10.45 14.75
N PRO A 391 6.38 10.60 16.09
CA PRO A 391 6.52 9.48 17.01
C PRO A 391 5.63 8.29 16.61
N PRO A 392 6.02 7.04 16.91
CA PRO A 392 5.25 5.87 16.51
C PRO A 392 3.77 5.93 16.95
N TRP A 393 3.49 6.39 18.18
CA TRP A 393 2.13 6.44 18.71
C TRP A 393 1.24 7.45 17.98
N GLU A 394 1.75 8.65 17.66
CA GLU A 394 1.03 9.65 16.86
C GLU A 394 0.74 9.13 15.45
N LYS A 395 1.74 8.50 14.82
CA LYS A 395 1.57 7.91 13.49
C LYS A 395 0.49 6.83 13.46
N TYR A 396 0.43 5.98 14.49
CA TYR A 396 -0.61 4.95 14.61
C TYR A 396 -2.00 5.55 14.91
N ALA A 397 -2.07 6.72 15.55
CA ALA A 397 -3.32 7.44 15.80
C ALA A 397 -3.92 8.07 14.53
N LEU A 398 -3.09 8.34 13.50
CA LEU A 398 -3.57 8.89 12.22
C LEU A 398 -4.46 7.92 11.45
N ASN A 399 -5.26 8.48 10.55
CA ASN A 399 -6.08 7.72 9.63
C ASN A 399 -5.24 6.88 8.67
N GLN A 400 -5.75 5.70 8.33
CA GLN A 400 -5.17 4.85 7.29
C GLN A 400 -5.39 5.51 5.94
N LEU A 401 -4.33 5.53 5.11
CA LEU A 401 -4.41 6.07 3.76
C LEU A 401 -4.47 4.95 2.73
N VAL A 402 -5.12 5.24 1.59
CA VAL A 402 -5.12 4.35 0.43
C VAL A 402 -4.80 5.12 -0.86
N TYR A 403 -4.03 4.50 -1.73
CA TYR A 403 -3.93 4.84 -3.13
C TYR A 403 -4.57 3.70 -3.93
N VAL A 404 -5.54 4.01 -4.78
CA VAL A 404 -6.17 3.06 -5.69
C VAL A 404 -5.91 3.50 -7.13
N GLY A 405 -5.32 2.63 -7.94
CA GLY A 405 -5.12 2.89 -9.37
C GLY A 405 -5.22 1.63 -10.21
N ASP A 406 -6.19 1.60 -11.13
CA ASP A 406 -6.22 0.60 -12.21
C ASP A 406 -5.03 0.88 -13.17
N GLU A 407 -4.54 -0.08 -13.96
CA GLU A 407 -3.48 0.18 -14.97
C GLU A 407 -2.27 0.98 -14.46
N PHE A 408 -1.75 0.58 -13.30
CA PHE A 408 -0.74 1.32 -12.55
C PHE A 408 0.53 1.62 -13.35
N GLN A 409 0.86 0.81 -14.37
CA GLN A 409 2.01 1.04 -15.23
C GLN A 409 2.04 2.43 -15.87
N ASN A 410 0.87 3.07 -16.07
CA ASN A 410 0.77 4.39 -16.68
C ASN A 410 1.24 5.52 -15.76
N ALA A 411 1.38 5.26 -14.45
CA ALA A 411 1.74 6.27 -13.46
C ALA A 411 3.04 5.94 -12.71
N ILE A 412 3.81 4.94 -13.14
CA ILE A 412 5.07 4.55 -12.46
C ILE A 412 6.15 5.61 -12.68
N THR A 413 6.88 5.96 -11.61
CA THR A 413 8.04 6.85 -11.64
C THR A 413 9.32 6.08 -11.30
N ALA A 414 10.38 6.31 -12.09
CA ALA A 414 11.67 5.60 -12.02
C ALA A 414 12.90 6.52 -11.87
N SER A 415 12.69 7.75 -11.38
CA SER A 415 13.73 8.73 -11.07
C SER A 415 14.75 8.25 -10.02
N HIS A 416 16.02 8.06 -10.42
CA HIS A 416 17.10 7.72 -9.50
C HIS A 416 17.38 8.81 -8.46
N ASP A 417 17.40 10.08 -8.88
CA ASP A 417 17.70 11.23 -7.99
C ASP A 417 16.44 11.82 -7.34
N GLY A 418 15.28 11.17 -7.51
CA GLY A 418 13.97 11.68 -7.11
C GLY A 418 13.09 10.65 -6.40
N THR A 419 11.77 10.84 -6.50
CA THR A 419 10.79 9.92 -5.92
C THR A 419 10.42 8.84 -6.93
N SER A 420 10.73 7.59 -6.62
CA SER A 420 10.38 6.44 -7.48
C SER A 420 9.58 5.42 -6.73
N ASP A 421 8.63 4.75 -7.39
CA ASP A 421 7.79 3.76 -6.72
C ASP A 421 8.64 2.65 -6.06
N PHE A 422 9.64 2.12 -6.77
CA PHE A 422 10.51 1.07 -6.24
C PHE A 422 11.35 1.51 -5.03
N ASN A 423 11.66 2.81 -4.91
CA ASN A 423 12.55 3.35 -3.86
C ASN A 423 11.80 3.87 -2.61
N VAL A 424 10.49 4.12 -2.71
CA VAL A 424 9.68 4.57 -1.57
C VAL A 424 8.68 3.53 -1.08
N ILE A 425 8.33 2.51 -1.87
CA ILE A 425 7.22 1.62 -1.54
C ILE A 425 7.36 0.94 -0.17
N ASP A 426 8.57 0.52 0.20
CA ASP A 426 8.87 -0.06 1.52
C ASP A 426 8.59 0.92 2.67
N ARG A 427 8.91 2.19 2.46
CA ARG A 427 8.68 3.29 3.39
C ARG A 427 7.20 3.67 3.48
N LEU A 428 6.48 3.65 2.36
CA LEU A 428 5.04 3.98 2.34
C LEU A 428 4.22 3.03 3.23
N ARG A 429 4.61 1.76 3.30
CA ARG A 429 4.02 0.78 4.22
C ARG A 429 4.06 1.25 5.67
N ASP A 430 5.19 1.75 6.14
CA ASP A 430 5.36 2.20 7.53
C ASP A 430 4.69 3.55 7.81
N CYS A 431 4.37 4.31 6.76
CA CYS A 431 3.59 5.55 6.82
C CYS A 431 2.07 5.34 6.89
N MET A 432 1.63 4.08 6.94
CA MET A 432 0.21 3.71 6.85
C MET A 432 -0.44 4.16 5.55
N LEU A 433 0.30 4.12 4.44
CA LEU A 433 -0.25 4.26 3.09
C LEU A 433 -0.30 2.88 2.42
N MET A 434 -1.51 2.44 2.11
CA MET A 434 -1.77 1.22 1.35
C MET A 434 -1.83 1.54 -0.13
N LEU A 435 -1.20 0.72 -0.96
CA LEU A 435 -1.34 0.79 -2.41
C LEU A 435 -2.23 -0.36 -2.84
N VAL A 436 -3.25 -0.07 -3.65
CA VAL A 436 -4.13 -1.04 -4.29
C VAL A 436 -4.05 -0.78 -5.78
N VAL A 437 -3.20 -1.55 -6.45
CA VAL A 437 -2.82 -1.30 -7.84
C VAL A 437 -3.12 -2.52 -8.69
N SER A 438 -3.42 -2.29 -9.97
CA SER A 438 -3.54 -3.38 -10.94
C SER A 438 -2.61 -3.17 -12.13
N ALA A 439 -2.33 -4.25 -12.84
CA ALA A 439 -1.82 -4.22 -14.20
C ALA A 439 -2.36 -5.43 -14.98
N GLN A 440 -2.12 -5.47 -16.28
CA GLN A 440 -2.46 -6.66 -17.07
C GLN A 440 -1.59 -7.86 -16.68
N ALA A 441 -0.29 -7.62 -16.50
CA ALA A 441 0.68 -8.63 -16.13
C ALA A 441 1.76 -7.99 -15.24
N PHE A 442 2.56 -8.79 -14.55
CA PHE A 442 3.74 -8.25 -13.85
C PHE A 442 4.75 -7.62 -14.81
N GLU A 443 4.84 -8.13 -16.04
CA GLU A 443 5.70 -7.61 -17.10
C GLU A 443 5.30 -6.20 -17.51
N SER A 444 4.04 -5.81 -17.34
CA SER A 444 3.57 -4.44 -17.60
C SER A 444 4.24 -3.42 -16.69
N LEU A 445 4.82 -3.83 -15.57
CA LEU A 445 5.58 -2.95 -14.69
C LEU A 445 6.99 -2.64 -15.21
N ILE A 446 7.47 -3.35 -16.25
CA ILE A 446 8.83 -3.21 -16.78
C ILE A 446 8.96 -1.99 -17.72
N PRO A 447 8.12 -1.77 -18.76
CA PRO A 447 8.31 -0.66 -19.69
C PRO A 447 8.59 0.73 -19.08
N PRO A 448 7.97 1.15 -17.96
CA PRO A 448 8.25 2.47 -17.36
C PRO A 448 9.55 2.55 -16.55
N GLN A 449 10.30 1.46 -16.37
CA GLN A 449 11.49 1.38 -15.50
C GLN A 449 12.45 0.25 -15.92
N THR A 450 13.52 -0.01 -15.17
CA THR A 450 14.35 -1.21 -15.45
C THR A 450 13.71 -2.48 -14.90
N LYS A 451 14.15 -3.64 -15.39
CA LYS A 451 13.68 -4.94 -14.89
C LYS A 451 13.95 -5.09 -13.40
N GLU A 452 15.12 -4.69 -12.93
CA GLU A 452 15.54 -4.77 -11.53
C GLU A 452 14.65 -3.86 -10.66
N GLN A 453 14.35 -2.65 -11.13
CA GLN A 453 13.45 -1.72 -10.45
C GLN A 453 12.03 -2.30 -10.34
N ALA A 454 11.51 -2.87 -11.43
CA ALA A 454 10.21 -3.53 -11.46
C ALA A 454 10.16 -4.76 -10.52
N GLU A 455 11.25 -5.52 -10.41
CA GLU A 455 11.36 -6.64 -9.46
C GLU A 455 11.35 -6.16 -8.01
N VAL A 456 12.08 -5.10 -7.68
CA VAL A 456 12.06 -4.47 -6.34
C VAL A 456 10.66 -3.96 -5.98
N LEU A 457 9.98 -3.32 -6.93
CA LEU A 457 8.60 -2.88 -6.77
C LEU A 457 7.65 -4.06 -6.51
N ALA A 458 7.71 -5.09 -7.38
CA ALA A 458 6.88 -6.29 -7.27
C ALA A 458 7.11 -7.05 -5.96
N LEU A 459 8.35 -7.07 -5.44
CA LEU A 459 8.67 -7.68 -4.16
C LEU A 459 7.95 -7.01 -2.98
N ASN A 460 7.60 -5.73 -3.07
CA ASN A 460 6.90 -5.02 -2.01
C ASN A 460 5.38 -5.12 -2.12
N LEU A 461 4.85 -5.58 -3.26
CA LEU A 461 3.43 -5.89 -3.46
C LEU A 461 3.11 -7.30 -2.91
N LYS A 462 2.94 -7.42 -1.59
CA LYS A 462 2.89 -8.74 -0.93
C LYS A 462 1.53 -9.43 -0.96
N ASN A 463 0.45 -8.68 -1.12
CA ASN A 463 -0.89 -9.27 -1.27
C ASN A 463 -1.22 -9.34 -2.75
N LEU A 464 -1.47 -10.54 -3.27
CA LEU A 464 -1.66 -10.77 -4.70
C LEU A 464 -3.09 -11.22 -4.99
N VAL A 465 -3.70 -10.65 -6.01
CA VAL A 465 -4.98 -11.08 -6.56
C VAL A 465 -4.73 -11.41 -8.03
N MET A 466 -4.53 -12.70 -8.30
CA MET A 466 -4.11 -13.20 -9.61
C MET A 466 -5.33 -13.77 -10.34
N TYR A 467 -5.81 -13.06 -11.34
CA TYR A 467 -6.85 -13.52 -12.25
C TYR A 467 -6.24 -14.35 -13.39
N ARG A 468 -7.04 -14.61 -14.45
CA ARG A 468 -6.56 -15.27 -15.65
C ARG A 468 -5.32 -14.55 -16.19
N ALA A 469 -4.20 -15.26 -16.25
CA ALA A 469 -2.91 -14.69 -16.64
C ALA A 469 -2.92 -14.29 -18.12
N ALA A 470 -2.38 -13.10 -18.42
CA ALA A 470 -2.36 -12.56 -19.77
C ALA A 470 -1.29 -13.21 -20.68
N SER A 471 -0.27 -13.82 -20.09
CA SER A 471 0.83 -14.47 -20.80
C SER A 471 1.33 -15.71 -20.07
N GLU A 472 2.16 -16.52 -20.74
CA GLU A 472 2.83 -17.66 -20.09
C GLU A 472 3.83 -17.23 -19.03
N ALA A 473 4.55 -16.12 -19.26
CA ALA A 473 5.49 -15.55 -18.29
C ALA A 473 4.78 -15.10 -17.01
N ASP A 474 3.64 -14.41 -17.15
CA ASP A 474 2.81 -13.97 -16.02
C ASP A 474 2.26 -15.17 -15.24
N ALA A 475 1.79 -16.19 -15.95
CA ALA A 475 1.30 -17.43 -15.36
C ALA A 475 2.38 -18.17 -14.55
N LEU A 476 3.61 -18.24 -15.09
CA LEU A 476 4.75 -18.82 -14.40
C LEU A 476 5.12 -18.00 -13.16
N ARG A 477 5.07 -16.67 -13.24
CA ARG A 477 5.33 -15.78 -12.12
C ARG A 477 4.29 -15.92 -11.01
N CYS A 478 3.02 -16.04 -11.37
CA CYS A 478 1.93 -16.33 -10.43
C CYS A 478 2.13 -17.69 -9.73
N ALA A 479 2.49 -18.74 -10.48
CA ALA A 479 2.79 -20.07 -9.92
C ALA A 479 4.00 -20.04 -8.97
N ASN A 480 5.08 -19.34 -9.35
CA ASN A 480 6.26 -19.14 -8.51
C ASN A 480 5.94 -18.38 -7.22
N ALA A 481 5.04 -17.39 -7.29
CA ALA A 481 4.61 -16.63 -6.12
C ALA A 481 3.88 -17.48 -5.07
N LEU A 482 3.20 -18.55 -5.49
CA LEU A 482 2.57 -19.53 -4.60
C LEU A 482 3.55 -20.61 -4.10
N GLY A 483 4.62 -20.84 -4.86
CA GLY A 483 5.64 -21.83 -4.57
C GLY A 483 5.23 -23.26 -4.96
N LYS A 484 6.06 -24.21 -4.54
CA LYS A 484 5.91 -25.63 -4.85
C LYS A 484 5.65 -26.45 -3.58
N HIS A 485 5.29 -27.71 -3.77
CA HIS A 485 5.12 -28.70 -2.71
C HIS A 485 5.56 -30.07 -3.20
N TRP A 486 5.90 -30.95 -2.26
CA TRP A 486 6.27 -32.32 -2.57
C TRP A 486 5.02 -33.18 -2.73
N VAL A 487 4.96 -33.91 -3.85
CA VAL A 487 3.92 -34.90 -4.14
C VAL A 487 4.59 -36.25 -4.33
N GLU A 488 4.00 -37.29 -3.75
CA GLU A 488 4.42 -38.66 -3.99
C GLU A 488 3.58 -39.23 -5.13
N ARG A 489 4.23 -39.59 -6.24
CA ARG A 489 3.60 -40.19 -7.40
C ARG A 489 3.87 -41.68 -7.40
N ALA A 490 2.80 -42.47 -7.45
CA ALA A 490 2.88 -43.90 -7.65
C ALA A 490 2.66 -44.24 -9.13
N THR A 491 3.62 -44.92 -9.75
CA THR A 491 3.47 -45.50 -11.09
C THR A 491 3.15 -46.98 -10.93
N ARG A 492 2.10 -47.44 -11.61
CA ARG A 492 1.69 -48.84 -11.65
C ARG A 492 2.05 -49.42 -13.02
N THR A 493 2.91 -50.44 -13.04
CA THR A 493 3.23 -51.20 -14.24
C THR A 493 2.56 -52.57 -14.14
N VAL A 494 1.74 -52.93 -15.14
CA VAL A 494 1.04 -54.22 -15.18
C VAL A 494 1.77 -55.13 -16.16
N HIS A 495 2.28 -56.25 -15.66
CA HIS A 495 2.85 -57.35 -16.45
C HIS A 495 1.81 -58.48 -16.59
N LEU A 496 2.09 -59.48 -17.44
CA LEU A 496 1.16 -60.58 -17.70
C LEU A 496 0.86 -61.43 -16.45
N ASP A 497 1.77 -61.42 -15.47
CA ASP A 497 1.81 -62.30 -14.29
C ASP A 497 1.88 -61.55 -12.94
N HIS A 498 2.21 -60.26 -12.93
CA HIS A 498 2.27 -59.46 -11.70
C HIS A 498 2.06 -57.95 -11.96
N THR A 499 1.86 -57.18 -10.87
CA THR A 499 1.80 -55.71 -10.90
C THR A 499 2.95 -55.14 -10.07
N ALA A 500 3.73 -54.23 -10.64
CA ALA A 500 4.78 -53.49 -9.94
C ALA A 500 4.31 -52.07 -9.59
N HIS A 501 4.64 -51.59 -8.40
CA HIS A 501 4.38 -50.23 -7.94
C HIS A 501 5.70 -49.52 -7.62
N THR A 502 5.92 -48.36 -8.24
CA THR A 502 7.09 -47.51 -7.98
C THR A 502 6.61 -46.18 -7.44
N TYR A 503 7.16 -45.74 -6.30
CA TYR A 503 6.84 -44.45 -5.69
C TYR A 503 8.00 -43.49 -5.90
N GLN A 504 7.71 -42.31 -6.43
CA GLN A 504 8.69 -41.24 -6.62
C GLN A 504 8.18 -39.95 -6.00
N ARG A 505 9.04 -39.29 -5.22
CA ARG A 505 8.77 -37.97 -4.68
C ARG A 505 9.19 -36.89 -5.68
N VAL A 506 8.24 -36.06 -6.10
CA VAL A 506 8.45 -35.01 -7.12
C VAL A 506 8.02 -33.66 -6.54
N GLU A 507 8.74 -32.61 -6.89
CA GLU A 507 8.38 -31.24 -6.53
C GLU A 507 7.44 -30.65 -7.59
N GLU A 508 6.22 -30.24 -7.20
CA GLU A 508 5.21 -29.69 -8.11
C GLU A 508 4.72 -28.32 -7.66
N TYR A 509 4.39 -27.45 -8.62
CA TYR A 509 3.71 -26.19 -8.33
C TYR A 509 2.41 -26.44 -7.57
N ARG A 510 2.11 -25.57 -6.61
CA ARG A 510 0.83 -25.63 -5.89
C ARG A 510 -0.37 -25.35 -6.81
N ILE A 511 -0.18 -24.51 -7.82
CA ILE A 511 -1.08 -24.31 -8.97
C ILE A 511 -0.18 -24.22 -10.20
N LYS A 512 -0.43 -25.04 -11.22
CA LYS A 512 0.42 -25.08 -12.42
C LYS A 512 0.21 -23.81 -13.27
N PRO A 513 1.22 -23.34 -14.01
CA PRO A 513 1.08 -22.15 -14.85
C PRO A 513 -0.11 -22.20 -15.83
N HIS A 514 -0.36 -23.34 -16.48
CA HIS A 514 -1.50 -23.46 -17.40
C HIS A 514 -2.86 -23.31 -16.71
N GLU A 515 -2.96 -23.60 -15.40
CA GLU A 515 -4.20 -23.40 -14.64
C GLU A 515 -4.50 -21.92 -14.42
N PHE A 516 -3.47 -21.06 -14.31
CA PHE A 516 -3.67 -19.61 -14.28
C PHE A 516 -4.18 -19.07 -15.62
N ARG A 517 -3.75 -19.66 -16.73
CA ARG A 517 -4.23 -19.28 -18.07
C ARG A 517 -5.67 -19.74 -18.35
N SER A 518 -6.18 -20.72 -17.60
CA SER A 518 -7.53 -21.26 -17.75
C SER A 518 -8.49 -20.85 -16.63
N LEU A 519 -8.12 -19.87 -15.80
CA LEU A 519 -9.04 -19.35 -14.79
C LEU A 519 -10.29 -18.74 -15.46
N PRO A 520 -11.51 -19.09 -14.99
CA PRO A 520 -12.72 -18.45 -15.47
C PRO A 520 -12.76 -16.96 -15.12
N ASP A 521 -13.56 -16.20 -15.85
CA ASP A 521 -13.81 -14.80 -15.53
C ASP A 521 -14.35 -14.65 -14.11
N HIS A 522 -13.97 -13.56 -13.45
CA HIS A 522 -14.26 -13.28 -12.05
C HIS A 522 -13.79 -14.38 -11.09
N THR A 523 -12.81 -15.20 -11.48
CA THR A 523 -12.16 -16.16 -10.60
C THR A 523 -10.71 -15.75 -10.41
N ALA A 524 -10.30 -15.58 -9.15
CA ALA A 524 -8.95 -15.20 -8.80
C ALA A 524 -8.34 -16.18 -7.80
N VAL A 525 -7.02 -16.30 -7.85
CA VAL A 525 -6.24 -16.83 -6.75
C VAL A 525 -5.75 -15.66 -5.91
N VAL A 526 -6.28 -15.56 -4.69
CA VAL A 526 -5.92 -14.51 -3.74
C VAL A 526 -4.89 -15.06 -2.77
N ARG A 527 -3.72 -14.42 -2.73
CA ARG A 527 -2.64 -14.72 -1.78
C ARG A 527 -2.54 -13.62 -0.73
N HIS A 528 -2.68 -14.00 0.53
CA HIS A 528 -2.39 -13.14 1.67
C HIS A 528 -0.88 -13.10 1.91
N CYS A 529 -0.35 -11.95 2.33
CA CYS A 529 1.07 -11.77 2.65
C CYS A 529 1.62 -12.67 3.79
N THR A 530 0.78 -13.47 4.46
CA THR A 530 1.15 -14.36 5.58
C THR A 530 0.28 -15.62 5.65
N ASN A 531 -1.01 -15.53 5.28
CA ASN A 531 -2.00 -16.59 5.52
C ASN A 531 -2.25 -17.52 4.32
N GLY A 532 -1.25 -17.73 3.47
CA GLY A 532 -1.36 -18.62 2.30
C GLY A 532 -2.21 -18.01 1.17
N PHE A 533 -2.89 -18.86 0.41
CA PHE A 533 -3.72 -18.45 -0.74
C PHE A 533 -5.02 -19.26 -0.85
N LYS A 534 -6.01 -18.72 -1.56
CA LYS A 534 -7.29 -19.36 -1.88
C LYS A 534 -7.69 -19.02 -3.31
N LYS A 535 -8.28 -19.98 -4.03
CA LYS A 535 -9.01 -19.74 -5.28
C LYS A 535 -10.45 -19.37 -4.93
N VAL A 536 -10.92 -18.22 -5.41
CA VAL A 536 -12.23 -17.64 -5.07
C VAL A 536 -12.90 -17.05 -6.29
N SER A 537 -14.24 -17.02 -6.30
CA SER A 537 -15.00 -16.23 -7.26
C SER A 537 -15.30 -14.85 -6.67
N LEU A 538 -14.95 -13.81 -7.42
CA LEU A 538 -15.09 -12.38 -7.10
C LEU A 538 -16.02 -11.72 -8.12
N ARG A 539 -17.23 -12.28 -8.28
CA ARG A 539 -18.26 -11.69 -9.13
C ARG A 539 -18.74 -10.35 -8.54
N PRO A 540 -19.15 -9.39 -9.38
CA PRO A 540 -19.83 -8.19 -8.91
C PRO A 540 -21.04 -8.59 -8.06
N SER A 541 -21.21 -7.91 -6.92
CA SER A 541 -22.35 -8.10 -6.00
C SER A 541 -23.61 -7.41 -6.50
#